data_AF-A0A9X2E6D7-F1
#
_entry.id   AF-A0A9X2E6D7-F1
#
_cell.length_a   1.000
_cell.length_b   1.000
_cell.length_c   1.000
_cell.angle_alpha   90.00
_cell.angle_beta   90.00
_cell.angle_gamma   90.00
#
_symmetry.space_group_name_H-M   'P 1'
#
loop_
_entity.id
_entity.type
_entity.pdbx_description
1 polymer ?
#
loop_
_entity_poly.entity_id
_entity_poly.type
_entity_poly.pdbx_seq_one_letter_code
_entity_poly.pdbx_strand_id
1 'polypeptide(L)'
;MADELQVEPARLREAARFISDKAQVIRERVQELDRSVGQELLADGWRGSAASAYDESWLEWKHGAEEIVAALEQSATSLADTANLYEAQESANRDSITHAGKQV
;
A
#
# COMPACT_ATOMS: atom_id res chain seq x y z
N MET A 1 -30.63 -19.48 1.39
CA MET A 1 -30.26 -18.22 2.07
C MET A 1 -28.76 -18.09 1.91
N ALA A 2 -28.34 -17.52 0.80
CA ALA A 2 -26.93 -17.25 0.57
C ALA A 2 -26.60 -16.06 1.46
N ASP A 3 -25.75 -16.33 2.45
CA ASP A 3 -25.04 -15.30 3.20
C ASP A 3 -24.15 -14.60 2.18
N GLU A 4 -24.74 -13.63 1.50
CA GLU A 4 -24.05 -12.78 0.55
C GLU A 4 -23.06 -12.00 1.39
N LEU A 5 -21.81 -12.47 1.38
CA LEU A 5 -20.64 -11.78 1.91
C LEU A 5 -20.64 -10.37 1.32
N GLN A 6 -21.34 -9.45 1.99
CA GLN A 6 -21.34 -8.04 1.68
C GLN A 6 -19.98 -7.53 2.12
N VAL A 7 -18.98 -7.80 1.29
CA VAL A 7 -17.77 -7.01 1.26
C VAL A 7 -18.24 -5.60 0.92
N GLU A 8 -18.45 -4.76 1.93
CA GLU A 8 -18.85 -3.37 1.73
C GLU A 8 -17.74 -2.69 0.92
N PRO A 9 -17.97 -2.30 -0.35
CA PRO A 9 -16.93 -1.68 -1.18
C PRO A 9 -16.36 -0.41 -0.52
N ALA A 10 -17.18 0.26 0.29
CA ALA A 10 -16.78 1.36 1.15
C ALA A 10 -15.66 0.99 2.13
N ARG A 11 -15.74 -0.16 2.81
CA ARG A 11 -14.69 -0.61 3.74
C ARG A 11 -13.42 -1.03 3.03
N LEU A 12 -13.52 -1.65 1.86
CA LEU A 12 -12.34 -1.96 1.04
C LEU A 12 -11.59 -0.68 0.64
N ARG A 13 -12.32 0.37 0.25
CA ARG A 13 -11.72 1.67 -0.08
C ARG A 13 -11.13 2.36 1.14
N GLU A 14 -11.78 2.27 2.29
CA GLU A 14 -11.24 2.82 3.53
C GLU A 14 -9.92 2.11 3.90
N ALA A 15 -9.89 0.79 3.83
CA ALA A 15 -8.69 0.01 4.06
C ALA A 15 -7.57 0.34 3.04
N ALA A 16 -7.92 0.46 1.75
CA ALA A 16 -6.99 0.86 0.71
C ALA A 16 -6.35 2.23 1.00
N ARG A 17 -7.16 3.23 1.35
CA ARG A 17 -6.68 4.57 1.72
C ARG A 17 -5.80 4.53 2.95
N PHE A 18 -6.25 3.86 4.02
CA PHE A 18 -5.49 3.72 5.26
C PHE A 18 -4.10 3.11 4.99
N ILE A 19 -4.04 2.02 4.21
CA ILE A 19 -2.77 1.35 3.89
C ILE A 19 -1.89 2.26 3.03
N SER A 20 -2.45 2.94 2.03
CA SER A 20 -1.71 3.88 1.18
C SER A 20 -1.13 5.05 1.99
N ASP A 21 -1.89 5.61 2.92
CA ASP A 21 -1.42 6.69 3.80
C ASP A 21 -0.26 6.21 4.68
N LYS A 22 -0.35 4.98 5.23
CA LYS A 22 0.75 4.41 6.01
C LYS A 22 1.98 4.13 5.17
N ALA A 23 1.83 3.61 3.95
CA ALA A 23 2.94 3.37 3.04
C ALA A 23 3.67 4.69 2.71
N GLN A 24 2.91 5.77 2.48
CA GLN A 24 3.47 7.09 2.22
C GLN A 24 4.25 7.64 3.42
N VAL A 25 3.68 7.54 4.63
CA VAL A 25 4.38 7.96 5.87
C VAL A 25 5.67 7.17 6.05
N ILE A 26 5.65 5.84 5.85
CA ILE A 26 6.86 5.01 5.98
C ILE A 26 7.90 5.42 4.96
N ARG A 27 7.52 5.64 3.69
CA ARG A 27 8.42 6.12 2.64
C ARG A 27 9.11 7.43 3.02
N GLU A 28 8.33 8.41 3.49
CA GLU A 28 8.86 9.72 3.90
C GLU A 28 9.88 9.57 5.04
N ARG A 29 9.58 8.71 6.02
CA ARG A 29 10.48 8.42 7.14
C ARG A 29 11.76 7.70 6.71
N VAL A 30 11.68 6.74 5.79
CA VAL A 30 12.86 6.05 5.25
C VAL A 30 13.74 7.06 4.51
N GLN A 31 13.17 7.97 3.72
CA GLN A 31 13.92 9.02 3.04
C GLN A 31 14.55 10.04 4.00
N GLU A 32 13.86 10.39 5.09
CA GLU A 32 14.40 11.25 6.15
C GLU A 32 15.61 10.58 6.83
N LEU A 33 15.48 9.30 7.18
CA LEU A 33 16.56 8.54 7.79
C LEU A 33 17.74 8.37 6.83
N ASP A 34 17.50 8.08 5.55
CA ASP A 34 18.55 7.98 4.53
C ASP A 34 19.37 9.26 4.38
N ARG A 35 18.72 10.42 4.48
CA ARG A 35 19.41 11.70 4.48
C ARG A 35 20.30 11.86 5.73
N SER A 36 19.77 11.57 6.92
CA SER A 36 20.53 11.73 8.17
C SER A 36 21.64 10.68 8.36
N VAL A 37 21.35 9.41 8.11
CA VAL A 37 22.25 8.29 8.37
C VAL A 37 23.20 8.08 7.19
N GLY A 38 22.65 8.01 5.98
CA GLY A 38 23.43 7.73 4.77
C GLY A 38 24.31 8.90 4.34
N GLN A 39 23.82 10.15 4.46
CA GLN A 39 24.58 11.31 4.02
C GLN A 39 25.36 11.98 5.15
N GLU A 40 24.77 12.24 6.32
CA GLU A 40 25.46 13.02 7.36
C GLU A 40 26.44 12.17 8.20
N LEU A 41 26.07 10.95 8.57
CA LEU A 41 26.92 10.11 9.44
C LEU A 41 28.17 9.56 8.73
N LEU A 42 28.04 9.19 7.45
CA LEU A 42 29.11 8.54 6.68
C LEU A 42 29.96 9.54 5.87
N ALA A 43 29.42 10.69 5.47
CA ALA A 43 30.20 11.69 4.75
C ALA A 43 31.06 12.57 5.69
N ASP A 44 30.61 12.82 6.93
CA ASP A 44 31.18 13.87 7.78
C ASP A 44 32.26 13.39 8.78
N GLY A 45 32.73 12.14 8.66
CA GLY A 45 34.00 11.74 9.28
C GLY A 45 34.13 10.30 9.79
N TRP A 46 33.07 9.50 9.79
CA TRP A 46 33.16 8.11 10.25
C TRP A 46 33.78 7.20 9.18
N ARG A 47 34.97 6.64 9.46
CA ARG A 47 35.74 5.79 8.54
C ARG A 47 36.27 4.54 9.24
N GLY A 48 36.59 3.51 8.47
CA GLY A 48 37.14 2.24 8.95
C GLY A 48 36.15 1.08 8.80
N SER A 49 36.56 -0.13 9.21
CA SER A 49 35.78 -1.36 9.00
C SER A 49 34.39 -1.33 9.63
N ALA A 50 34.23 -0.66 10.77
CA ALA A 50 32.94 -0.46 11.42
C ALA A 50 31.99 0.44 10.60
N ALA A 51 32.52 1.48 9.95
CA ALA A 51 31.73 2.35 9.08
C ALA A 51 31.27 1.60 7.83
N SER A 52 32.14 0.78 7.22
CA SER A 52 31.77 -0.06 6.07
C SER A 52 30.72 -1.12 6.40
N ALA A 53 30.86 -1.81 7.53
CA ALA A 53 29.87 -2.82 7.96
C ALA A 53 28.50 -2.19 8.27
N TYR A 54 28.51 -0.96 8.82
CA TYR A 54 27.29 -0.21 9.06
C TYR A 54 26.62 0.26 7.76
N ASP A 55 27.41 0.74 6.79
CA ASP A 55 26.91 1.13 5.45
C ASP A 55 26.23 -0.05 4.75
N GLU A 56 26.85 -1.23 4.76
CA GLU A 56 26.25 -2.45 4.21
C GLU A 56 24.93 -2.82 4.90
N SER A 57 24.93 -2.84 6.24
CA SER A 57 23.72 -3.13 7.03
C SER A 57 22.62 -2.08 6.81
N TRP A 58 23.00 -0.82 6.62
CA TRP A 58 22.09 0.29 6.34
C TRP A 58 21.42 0.13 4.97
N LEU A 59 22.19 -0.20 3.94
CA LEU A 59 21.68 -0.45 2.59
C LEU A 59 20.72 -1.64 2.55
N GLU A 60 21.06 -2.74 3.23
CA GLU A 60 20.17 -3.91 3.34
C GLU A 60 18.85 -3.55 4.04
N TRP A 61 18.93 -2.85 5.18
CA TRP A 61 17.75 -2.40 5.91
C TRP A 61 16.87 -1.47 5.07
N LYS A 62 17.48 -0.48 4.38
CA LYS A 62 16.77 0.47 3.53
C LYS A 62 16.06 -0.26 2.40
N HIS A 63 16.74 -1.21 1.77
CA HIS A 63 16.15 -2.01 0.71
C HIS A 63 14.92 -2.78 1.20
N GLY A 64 15.02 -3.47 2.34
CA GLY A 64 13.87 -4.17 2.93
C GLY A 64 12.72 -3.22 3.31
N ALA A 65 13.02 -2.01 3.77
CA ALA A 65 11.99 -1.01 4.05
C ALA A 65 11.28 -0.53 2.76
N GLU A 66 12.02 -0.36 1.67
CA GLU A 66 11.44 -0.05 0.35
C GLU A 66 10.56 -1.18 -0.18
N GLU A 67 10.96 -2.45 0.00
CA GLU A 67 10.15 -3.61 -0.34
C GLU A 67 8.82 -3.65 0.43
N ILE A 68 8.85 -3.36 1.74
CA ILE A 68 7.63 -3.28 2.57
C ILE A 68 6.69 -2.18 2.06
N VAL A 69 7.22 -0.99 1.75
CA VAL A 69 6.42 0.11 1.19
C VAL A 69 5.76 -0.32 -0.12
N ALA A 70 6.51 -0.95 -1.03
CA ALA A 70 5.99 -1.42 -2.31
C ALA A 70 4.87 -2.46 -2.14
N ALA A 71 5.04 -3.40 -1.20
CA ALA A 71 4.02 -4.40 -0.89
C ALA A 71 2.73 -3.78 -0.32
N LEU A 72 2.85 -2.76 0.53
CA LEU A 72 1.70 -2.03 1.07
C LEU A 72 0.96 -1.26 -0.03
N GLU A 73 1.68 -0.60 -0.93
CA GLU A 73 1.06 0.10 -2.07
C GLU A 73 0.34 -0.85 -3.03
N GLN A 74 0.96 -2.01 -3.31
CA GLN A 74 0.32 -3.05 -4.13
C GLN A 74 -0.95 -3.59 -3.45
N SER A 75 -0.92 -3.77 -2.13
CA SER A 75 -2.08 -4.21 -1.35
C SER A 75 -3.21 -3.18 -1.38
N ALA A 76 -2.88 -1.89 -1.19
CA ALA A 76 -3.84 -0.80 -1.28
C ALA A 76 -4.49 -0.73 -2.67
N THR A 77 -3.69 -0.86 -3.73
CA THR A 77 -4.19 -0.89 -5.12
C THR A 77 -5.14 -2.05 -5.33
N SER A 78 -4.75 -3.25 -4.91
CA SER A 78 -5.57 -4.46 -5.06
C SER A 78 -6.92 -4.35 -4.33
N LEU A 79 -6.94 -3.75 -3.13
CA LEU A 79 -8.16 -3.49 -2.38
C LEU A 79 -9.07 -2.47 -3.08
N ALA A 80 -8.50 -1.39 -3.61
CA ALA A 80 -9.24 -0.38 -4.36
C ALA A 80 -9.85 -0.96 -5.65
N ASP A 81 -9.08 -1.74 -6.41
CA ASP A 81 -9.54 -2.42 -7.63
C ASP A 81 -10.67 -3.39 -7.34
N THR A 82 -10.52 -4.19 -6.27
CA THR A 82 -11.57 -5.12 -5.81
C THR A 82 -12.86 -4.36 -5.48
N ALA A 83 -12.77 -3.23 -4.77
CA ALA A 83 -13.93 -2.41 -4.47
C ALA A 83 -14.65 -1.90 -5.74
N ASN A 84 -13.89 -1.49 -6.75
CA ASN A 84 -14.42 -1.01 -8.02
C ASN A 84 -15.12 -2.14 -8.80
N LEU A 85 -14.56 -3.35 -8.79
CA LEU A 85 -15.18 -4.53 -9.41
C LEU A 85 -16.52 -4.88 -8.76
N TYR A 86 -16.60 -4.85 -7.42
CA TYR A 86 -17.86 -5.10 -6.71
C TYR A 86 -18.94 -4.08 -7.07
N GLU A 87 -18.62 -2.79 -7.14
CA GLU A 87 -19.61 -1.77 -7.50
C GLU A 87 -20.07 -1.89 -8.96
N ALA A 88 -19.15 -2.20 -9.88
CA ALA A 88 -19.50 -2.43 -11.28
C ALA A 88 -20.45 -3.64 -11.42
N GLN A 89 -20.19 -4.72 -10.69
CA GLN A 89 -21.04 -5.91 -10.68
C GLN A 89 -22.43 -5.61 -10.11
N GLU A 90 -22.50 -4.87 -8.99
CA GLU A 90 -23.77 -4.48 -8.37
C GLU A 90 -24.61 -3.59 -9.30
N SER A 91 -23.98 -2.61 -9.97
CA SER A 91 -24.68 -1.77 -10.94
C SER A 91 -25.25 -2.58 -12.10
N ALA A 92 -24.45 -3.49 -12.68
CA ALA A 92 -24.89 -4.35 -13.78
C ALA A 92 -26.03 -5.30 -13.39
N ASN A 93 -26.00 -5.82 -12.16
CA ASN A 93 -27.07 -6.64 -11.61
C ASN A 93 -28.37 -5.82 -11.45
N ARG A 94 -28.28 -4.62 -10.87
CA ARG A 94 -29.44 -3.73 -10.67
C ARG A 94 -30.08 -3.30 -11.99
N ASP A 95 -29.29 -3.00 -13.01
CA ASP A 95 -29.79 -2.65 -14.34
C ASP A 95 -30.51 -3.84 -14.99
N SER A 96 -29.94 -5.03 -14.87
CA SER A 96 -30.54 -6.27 -15.39
C SER A 96 -31.87 -6.61 -14.71
N ILE A 97 -31.94 -6.47 -13.38
CA ILE A 97 -33.17 -6.67 -12.59
C ILE A 97 -34.22 -5.62 -12.96
N THR A 98 -33.83 -4.35 -13.08
CA THR A 98 -34.73 -3.26 -13.48
C THR A 98 -35.29 -3.47 -14.89
N HIS A 99 -34.47 -3.97 -15.81
CA HIS A 99 -34.91 -4.29 -17.16
C HIS A 99 -35.87 -5.48 -17.18
N ALA A 100 -35.55 -6.57 -16.49
CA ALA A 100 -36.42 -7.73 -16.38
C ALA A 100 -37.77 -7.38 -15.74
N GLY A 101 -37.78 -6.57 -14.67
CA GLY A 101 -39.00 -6.12 -14.00
C GLY A 101 -39.90 -5.20 -14.84
N LYS A 102 -39.36 -4.55 -15.88
CA LYS A 102 -40.15 -3.78 -16.87
C LYS A 102 -40.80 -4.66 -17.95
N GLN A 103 -40.41 -5.93 -18.06
CA GLN A 103 -40.92 -6.87 -19.05
C GLN A 103 -42.05 -7.78 -18.51
N VAL A 104 -42.40 -7.65 -17.24
CA VAL A 104 -43.49 -8.39 -16.55
C VAL A 104 -44.64 -7.45 -16.23
#